data_AF-A0A9D1IVF6-F1
#
_entry.id   AF-A0A9D1IVF6-F1
#
_cell.length_a   1.000
_cell.length_b   1.000
_cell.length_c   1.000
_cell.angle_alpha   90.00
_cell.angle_beta   90.00
_cell.angle_gamma   90.00
#
_symmetry.space_group_name_H-M   'P 1'
#
loop_
_entity.id
_entity.type
_entity.pdbx_description
1 polymer ?
#
loop_
_entity_poly.entity_id
_entity_poly.type
_entity_poly.pdbx_seq_one_letter_code
_entity_poly.pdbx_strand_id
1 'polypeptide(L)'
;MSNIVLDTEVCAHLPPWYREILDYQQLCQTEQAQFALLAQELNTVADNFFFQSMDESAVAMWEQIFSIIPDPASETLDFRRARVQSRISTRPPFTLGFLYQKLDELIGPGEWTVTVDYPNYTLYIESSARNQQYATEVAFTIGKIKPAHIVYVNTPYVRTGLLLSETISVAQRIFHYRLGSWGLGLSPFASEQEQGVVKMPETPSIQSALLEAVAGFTSNDVASARINGTIAVAELTKSVSGSTLTVTYTVAQSQASEITQAELLDAGGNVLTSSAVYVPVSGSTIVKHIIPVSEGVTANGSQSD
;
A
#
# COMPACT_ATOMS: atom_id res chain seq x y z
N MET A 1 22.61 34.65 15.15
CA MET A 1 21.64 33.88 15.95
C MET A 1 21.00 34.85 16.92
N SER A 2 19.69 34.74 17.14
CA SER A 2 18.96 35.58 18.08
C SER A 2 19.36 35.19 19.50
N ASN A 3 20.21 36.00 20.15
CA ASN A 3 20.46 35.88 21.59
C ASN A 3 19.11 36.02 22.29
N ILE A 4 18.66 34.96 22.95
CA ILE A 4 17.44 35.00 23.76
C ILE A 4 17.81 35.81 25.00
N VAL A 5 17.39 37.07 25.02
CA VAL A 5 17.57 37.95 26.18
C VAL A 5 16.32 37.80 27.05
N LEU A 6 16.47 37.06 28.15
CA LEU A 6 15.44 36.97 29.17
C LEU A 6 15.63 38.07 30.20
N ASP A 7 14.54 38.67 30.63
CA ASP A 7 14.57 39.55 31.79
C ASP A 7 14.81 38.67 33.02
N THR A 8 15.99 38.82 33.60
CA THR A 8 16.38 38.05 34.79
C THR A 8 16.15 38.86 36.06
N GLU A 9 15.93 40.19 35.97
CA GLU A 9 15.81 41.17 37.07
C GLU A 9 14.55 40.96 37.91
N VAL A 10 14.52 39.89 38.72
CA VAL A 10 13.34 39.47 39.51
C VAL A 10 12.82 40.60 40.40
N CYS A 11 13.72 41.34 41.03
CA CYS A 11 13.36 42.40 41.97
C CYS A 11 12.70 43.61 41.29
N ALA A 12 12.95 43.83 40.00
CA ALA A 12 12.29 44.87 39.22
C ALA A 12 10.80 44.58 38.98
N HIS A 13 10.37 43.32 39.13
CA HIS A 13 8.99 42.89 38.95
C HIS A 13 8.15 42.87 40.24
N LEU A 14 8.78 42.97 41.41
CA LEU A 14 8.06 43.05 42.68
C LEU A 14 7.39 44.43 42.85
N PRO A 15 6.22 44.52 43.49
CA PRO A 15 5.67 45.82 43.89
C PRO A 15 6.63 46.61 44.80
N PRO A 16 6.63 47.96 44.73
CA PRO A 16 7.62 48.79 45.46
C PRO A 16 7.69 48.49 46.96
N TRP A 17 6.56 48.24 47.61
CA TRP A 17 6.47 47.95 49.04
C TRP A 17 7.15 46.63 49.47
N TYR A 18 7.34 45.67 48.55
CA TYR A 18 8.06 44.44 48.84
C TYR A 18 9.58 44.56 48.59
N ARG A 19 10.03 45.52 47.77
CA ARG A 19 11.46 45.70 47.42
C ARG A 19 12.30 46.21 48.58
N GLU A 20 11.67 46.90 49.53
CA GLU A 20 12.36 47.47 50.70
C GLU A 20 12.61 46.44 51.81
N ILE A 21 11.97 45.27 51.74
CA ILE A 21 12.08 44.22 52.75
C ILE A 21 13.34 43.39 52.50
N LEU A 22 14.21 43.28 53.51
CA LEU A 22 15.50 42.55 53.43
C LEU A 22 15.33 41.11 52.93
N ASP A 23 14.35 40.39 53.45
CA ASP A 23 14.10 38.98 53.08
C ASP A 23 13.80 38.84 51.58
N TYR A 24 13.02 39.76 51.02
CA TYR A 24 12.72 39.79 49.58
C TYR A 24 13.94 40.17 48.75
N GLN A 25 14.79 41.08 49.22
CA GLN A 25 16.05 41.40 48.53
C GLN A 25 16.96 40.17 48.45
N GLN A 26 17.06 39.39 49.53
CA GLN A 26 17.88 38.19 49.55
C GLN A 26 17.29 37.08 48.66
N LEU A 27 15.97 36.88 48.68
CA LEU A 27 15.28 35.96 47.78
C LEU A 27 15.51 36.33 46.32
N CYS A 28 15.26 37.60 45.95
CA CYS A 28 15.53 38.10 44.60
C CYS A 28 16.96 37.80 44.15
N GLN A 29 17.97 38.08 44.98
CA GLN A 29 19.37 37.86 44.60
C GLN A 29 19.65 36.38 44.30
N THR A 30 19.10 35.47 45.11
CA THR A 30 19.26 34.04 44.87
C THR A 30 18.51 33.58 43.62
N GLU A 31 17.28 34.05 43.42
CA GLU A 31 16.46 33.71 42.25
C GLU A 31 17.05 34.28 40.96
N GLN A 32 17.54 35.52 40.99
CA GLN A 32 18.26 36.17 39.88
C GLN A 32 19.39 35.28 39.38
N ALA A 33 20.22 34.76 40.29
CA ALA A 33 21.34 33.90 39.93
C ALA A 33 20.86 32.60 39.25
N GLN A 34 19.77 32.01 39.74
CA GLN A 34 19.18 30.83 39.12
C GLN A 34 18.57 31.12 37.74
N PHE A 35 17.86 32.24 37.59
CA PHE A 35 17.29 32.65 36.30
C PHE A 35 18.37 33.01 35.28
N ALA A 36 19.48 33.61 35.71
CA ALA A 36 20.64 33.86 34.85
C ALA A 36 21.25 32.56 34.34
N LEU A 37 21.41 31.55 35.21
CA LEU A 37 21.87 30.22 34.80
C LEU A 37 20.88 29.55 33.85
N LEU A 38 19.58 29.59 34.14
CA LEU A 38 18.55 29.06 33.26
C LEU A 38 18.55 29.75 31.89
N ALA A 39 18.71 31.07 31.85
CA ALA A 39 18.80 31.83 30.61
C ALA A 39 20.04 31.43 29.79
N GLN A 40 21.16 31.15 30.46
CA GLN A 40 22.35 30.63 29.80
C GLN A 40 22.08 29.22 29.21
N GLU A 41 21.49 28.31 29.98
CA GLU A 41 21.15 26.96 29.51
C GLU A 41 20.12 26.98 28.36
N LEU A 42 19.20 27.93 28.34
CA LEU A 42 18.28 28.08 27.22
C LEU A 42 19.01 28.51 25.94
N ASN A 43 20.01 29.38 26.06
CA ASN A 43 20.85 29.76 24.93
C ASN A 43 21.75 28.60 24.47
N THR A 44 22.34 27.81 25.38
CA THR A 44 23.13 26.62 24.99
C THR A 44 22.27 25.58 24.27
N VAL A 45 21.06 25.32 24.75
CA VAL A 45 20.10 24.43 24.07
C VAL A 45 19.69 24.99 22.71
N ALA A 46 19.48 26.30 22.61
CA ALA A 46 19.16 26.97 21.34
C ALA A 46 20.31 26.81 20.31
N ASP A 47 21.54 27.02 20.75
CA ASP A 47 22.75 26.84 19.94
C ASP A 47 22.95 25.38 19.53
N ASN A 48 22.56 24.43 20.38
CA ASN A 48 22.61 22.98 20.12
C ASN A 48 21.62 22.51 19.04
N PHE A 49 20.60 23.29 18.68
CA PHE A 49 19.73 22.96 17.55
C PHE A 49 20.39 23.15 16.18
N PHE A 50 21.50 23.90 16.10
CA PHE A 50 22.19 24.17 14.85
C PHE A 50 23.56 23.47 14.82
N PHE A 51 23.83 22.74 13.73
CA PHE A 51 25.07 21.98 13.61
C PHE A 51 26.35 22.83 13.68
N GLN A 52 26.26 24.12 13.36
CA GLN A 52 27.37 25.06 13.33
C GLN A 52 27.77 25.56 14.72
N SER A 53 26.82 25.64 15.66
CA SER A 53 27.02 26.21 17.00
C SER A 53 26.97 25.17 18.12
N MET A 54 26.49 23.96 17.86
CA MET A 54 26.30 22.93 18.88
C MET A 54 27.57 22.59 19.67
N ASP A 55 27.44 22.43 20.98
CA ASP A 55 28.51 22.08 21.89
C ASP A 55 29.02 20.64 21.70
N GLU A 56 30.07 20.28 22.45
CA GLU A 56 30.68 18.95 22.37
C GLU A 56 29.72 17.82 22.76
N SER A 57 28.81 18.06 23.70
CA SER A 57 27.87 17.06 24.19
C SER A 57 26.81 16.71 23.13
N ALA A 58 26.29 17.74 22.45
CA ALA A 58 25.35 17.60 21.36
C ALA A 58 25.99 16.94 20.14
N VAL A 59 27.24 17.30 19.81
CA VAL A 59 28.01 16.63 18.74
C VAL A 59 28.17 15.14 19.06
N ALA A 60 28.53 14.78 20.30
CA ALA A 60 28.70 13.38 20.71
C ALA A 60 27.39 12.57 20.59
N MET A 61 26.24 13.18 20.93
CA MET A 61 24.93 12.54 20.74
C MET A 61 24.66 12.22 19.26
N TRP A 62 24.95 13.15 18.35
CA TRP A 62 24.81 12.91 16.91
C TRP A 62 25.81 11.90 16.39
N GLU A 63 27.05 11.91 16.87
CA GLU A 63 28.05 10.89 16.54
C GLU A 63 27.58 9.50 16.95
N GLN A 64 26.93 9.35 18.11
CA GLN A 64 26.30 8.09 18.51
C GLN A 64 25.16 7.68 17.57
N ILE A 65 24.28 8.62 17.17
CA ILE A 65 23.18 8.36 16.23
C ILE A 65 23.69 7.89 14.86
N PHE A 66 24.82 8.44 14.41
CA PHE A 66 25.43 8.11 13.13
C PHE A 66 26.51 7.02 13.22
N SER A 67 26.69 6.41 14.39
CA SER A 67 27.74 5.41 14.65
C SER A 67 29.14 5.87 14.22
N ILE A 68 29.47 7.13 14.50
CA ILE A 68 30.77 7.74 14.27
C ILE A 68 31.62 7.53 15.52
N ILE A 69 32.86 7.06 15.35
CA ILE A 69 33.83 6.98 16.43
C ILE A 69 34.75 8.21 16.33
N PRO A 70 34.60 9.22 17.20
CA PRO A 70 35.48 10.38 17.19
C PRO A 70 36.85 10.05 17.77
N ASP A 71 37.87 10.79 17.34
CA ASP A 71 39.18 10.82 18.01
C ASP A 71 39.43 12.22 18.60
N PRO A 72 39.07 12.45 19.88
CA PRO A 72 39.20 13.76 20.51
C PRO A 72 40.65 14.27 20.63
N ALA A 73 41.65 13.39 20.48
CA ALA A 73 43.06 13.77 20.58
C ALA A 73 43.60 14.40 19.29
N SER A 74 42.97 14.11 18.14
CA SER A 74 43.42 14.58 16.82
C SER A 74 42.40 15.46 16.09
N GLU A 75 41.10 15.31 16.39
CA GLU A 75 40.01 16.01 15.71
C GLU A 75 39.57 17.28 16.45
N THR A 76 39.34 18.37 15.70
CA THR A 76 38.76 19.60 16.26
C THR A 76 37.23 19.52 16.34
N LEU A 77 36.60 20.26 17.26
CA LEU A 77 35.14 20.33 17.39
C LEU A 77 34.48 20.78 16.07
N ASP A 78 35.05 21.76 15.38
CA ASP A 78 34.51 22.26 14.11
C ASP A 78 34.54 21.20 13.00
N PHE A 79 35.60 20.38 12.95
CA PHE A 79 35.66 19.26 12.03
C PHE A 79 34.60 18.20 12.35
N ARG A 80 34.40 17.88 13.64
CA ARG A 80 33.37 16.95 14.09
C ARG A 80 31.97 17.45 13.71
N ARG A 81 31.67 18.74 13.93
CA ARG A 81 30.43 19.40 13.49
C ARG A 81 30.23 19.28 11.97
N ALA A 82 31.25 19.62 11.18
CA ALA A 82 31.18 19.54 9.72
C ALA A 82 30.97 18.11 9.21
N ARG A 83 31.61 17.11 9.85
CA ARG A 83 31.42 15.69 9.55
C ARG A 83 29.99 15.24 9.81
N VAL A 84 29.43 15.58 10.96
CA VAL A 84 28.02 15.27 11.29
C VAL A 84 27.08 15.91 10.27
N GLN A 85 27.31 17.19 9.92
CA GLN A 85 26.54 17.90 8.90
C GLN A 85 26.64 17.24 7.50
N SER A 86 27.82 16.74 7.13
CA SER A 86 28.03 15.99 5.90
C SER A 86 27.25 14.67 5.92
N ARG A 87 27.30 13.91 7.02
CA ARG A 87 26.58 12.63 7.15
C ARG A 87 25.07 12.78 7.06
N ILE A 88 24.50 13.81 7.68
CA ILE A 88 23.05 14.05 7.61
C ILE A 88 22.62 14.48 6.20
N SER A 89 23.44 15.29 5.51
CA SER A 89 23.14 15.76 4.14
C SER A 89 23.38 14.70 3.06
N THR A 90 24.20 13.67 3.34
CA THR A 90 24.48 12.58 2.40
C THR A 90 23.38 11.50 2.42
N ARG A 91 22.46 11.50 3.39
CA ARG A 91 21.29 10.61 3.32
C ARG A 91 20.41 11.06 2.16
N PRO A 92 20.17 10.19 1.15
CA PRO A 92 19.31 10.57 0.04
C PRO A 92 17.95 10.98 0.60
N PRO A 93 17.40 12.13 0.18
CA PRO A 93 16.06 12.50 0.57
C PRO A 93 15.11 11.38 0.15
N PHE A 94 14.15 11.07 1.03
CA PHE A 94 13.04 10.16 0.72
C PHE A 94 12.15 10.83 -0.33
N THR A 95 12.57 10.72 -1.58
CA THR A 95 11.84 11.21 -2.76
C THR A 95 10.88 10.14 -3.26
N LEU A 96 9.92 10.53 -4.10
CA LEU A 96 9.06 9.56 -4.78
C LEU A 96 9.87 8.54 -5.60
N GLY A 97 10.98 8.96 -6.22
CA GLY A 97 11.86 8.04 -6.95
C GLY A 97 12.49 6.97 -6.04
N PHE A 98 12.89 7.35 -4.82
CA PHE A 98 13.38 6.38 -3.84
C PHE A 98 12.29 5.40 -3.39
N LEU A 99 11.06 5.90 -3.19
CA LEU A 99 9.91 5.05 -2.87
C LEU A 99 9.66 4.04 -4.00
N TYR A 100 9.70 4.46 -5.26
CA TYR A 100 9.50 3.58 -6.42
C TYR A 100 10.54 2.46 -6.47
N GLN A 101 11.82 2.78 -6.26
CA GLN A 101 12.88 1.78 -6.19
C GLN A 101 12.64 0.77 -5.06
N LYS A 102 12.17 1.22 -3.90
CA LYS A 102 11.83 0.32 -2.79
C LYS A 102 10.59 -0.53 -3.06
N LEU A 103 9.60 -0.02 -3.76
CA LEU A 103 8.44 -0.81 -4.17
C LEU A 103 8.82 -1.86 -5.23
N ASP A 104 9.70 -1.52 -6.17
CA ASP A 104 10.25 -2.48 -7.15
C ASP A 104 11.04 -3.60 -6.46
N GLU A 105 11.86 -3.27 -5.46
CA GLU A 105 12.61 -4.27 -4.68
C GLU A 105 11.69 -5.20 -3.87
N LEU A 106 10.61 -4.66 -3.29
CA LEU A 106 9.71 -5.43 -2.43
C LEU A 106 8.68 -6.23 -3.21
N ILE A 107 7.98 -5.62 -4.16
CA ILE A 107 6.81 -6.21 -4.83
C ILE A 107 7.16 -6.78 -6.21
N GLY A 108 8.17 -6.19 -6.86
CA GLY A 108 8.54 -6.50 -8.23
C GLY A 108 8.06 -5.43 -9.23
N PRO A 109 8.75 -5.28 -10.36
CA PRO A 109 8.44 -4.24 -11.34
C PRO A 109 7.10 -4.49 -12.02
N GLY A 110 6.24 -3.47 -12.04
CA GLY A 110 4.93 -3.51 -12.71
C GLY A 110 3.78 -4.10 -11.90
N GLU A 111 4.04 -4.58 -10.68
CA GLU A 111 3.04 -5.14 -9.76
C GLU A 111 2.53 -4.13 -8.71
N TRP A 112 2.85 -2.85 -8.92
CA TRP A 112 2.38 -1.77 -8.07
C TRP A 112 2.15 -0.49 -8.88
N THR A 113 1.29 0.39 -8.37
CA THR A 113 1.07 1.73 -8.93
C THR A 113 0.90 2.73 -7.81
N VAL A 114 1.56 3.89 -7.91
CA VAL A 114 1.46 4.96 -6.94
C VAL A 114 0.74 6.15 -7.56
N THR A 115 -0.28 6.65 -6.87
CA THR A 115 -0.94 7.91 -7.23
C THR A 115 -0.92 8.87 -6.05
N VAL A 116 -0.43 10.09 -6.29
CA VAL A 116 -0.32 11.14 -5.28
C VAL A 116 -1.43 12.16 -5.50
N ASP A 117 -2.29 12.32 -4.51
CA ASP A 117 -3.28 13.39 -4.44
C ASP A 117 -2.64 14.59 -3.72
N TYR A 118 -2.11 15.52 -4.51
CA TYR A 118 -1.42 16.71 -4.00
C TYR A 118 -2.33 17.63 -3.16
N PRO A 119 -3.55 17.98 -3.59
CA PRO A 119 -4.48 18.79 -2.78
C PRO A 119 -4.76 18.22 -1.39
N ASN A 120 -4.94 16.91 -1.27
CA ASN A 120 -5.32 16.25 -0.02
C ASN A 120 -4.13 15.61 0.72
N TYR A 121 -2.89 15.82 0.26
CA TYR A 121 -1.68 15.22 0.83
C TYR A 121 -1.78 13.71 1.05
N THR A 122 -2.42 13.00 0.13
CA THR A 122 -2.72 11.57 0.27
C THR A 122 -1.97 10.76 -0.79
N LEU A 123 -1.29 9.72 -0.35
CA LEU A 123 -0.56 8.77 -1.16
C LEU A 123 -1.36 7.47 -1.25
N TYR A 124 -1.83 7.14 -2.45
CA TYR A 124 -2.47 5.85 -2.74
C TYR A 124 -1.45 4.92 -3.38
N ILE A 125 -1.34 3.71 -2.85
CA ILE A 125 -0.48 2.67 -3.42
C ILE A 125 -1.34 1.46 -3.72
N GLU A 126 -1.48 1.17 -5.01
CA GLU A 126 -2.09 -0.04 -5.52
C GLU A 126 -1.04 -1.16 -5.52
N SER A 127 -1.33 -2.26 -4.83
CA SER A 127 -0.49 -3.46 -4.81
C SER A 127 -1.35 -4.74 -4.72
N SER A 128 -0.81 -5.86 -5.19
CA SER A 128 -1.45 -7.16 -5.08
C SER A 128 -1.67 -7.59 -3.62
N ALA A 129 -2.89 -8.04 -3.28
CA ALA A 129 -3.27 -8.43 -1.92
C ALA A 129 -2.98 -9.90 -1.56
N ARG A 130 -2.20 -10.62 -2.38
CA ARG A 130 -2.05 -12.09 -2.25
C ARG A 130 -1.17 -12.54 -1.09
N ASN A 131 -0.21 -11.72 -0.64
CA ASN A 131 0.78 -12.16 0.36
C ASN A 131 0.84 -11.19 1.56
N GLN A 132 0.55 -11.74 2.74
CA GLN A 132 0.52 -11.07 4.03
C GLN A 132 1.88 -10.46 4.45
N GLN A 133 2.97 -11.16 4.17
CA GLN A 133 4.31 -10.72 4.57
C GLN A 133 4.68 -9.43 3.83
N TYR A 134 4.40 -9.37 2.53
CA TYR A 134 4.64 -8.19 1.72
C TYR A 134 3.78 -6.99 2.14
N ALA A 135 2.49 -7.19 2.41
CA ALA A 135 1.61 -6.09 2.83
C ALA A 135 2.10 -5.40 4.12
N THR A 136 2.62 -6.19 5.07
CA THR A 136 3.13 -5.68 6.34
C THR A 136 4.46 -4.93 6.15
N GLU A 137 5.38 -5.49 5.38
CA GLU A 137 6.67 -4.86 5.08
C GLU A 137 6.53 -3.55 4.28
N VAL A 138 5.61 -3.52 3.32
CA VAL A 138 5.30 -2.32 2.52
C VAL A 138 4.75 -1.22 3.43
N ALA A 139 3.77 -1.53 4.29
CA ALA A 139 3.22 -0.56 5.23
C ALA A 139 4.27 -0.02 6.21
N PHE A 140 5.15 -0.89 6.74
CA PHE A 140 6.24 -0.49 7.62
C PHE A 140 7.26 0.41 6.92
N THR A 141 7.69 0.02 5.71
CA THR A 141 8.66 0.76 4.90
C THR A 141 8.13 2.14 4.51
N ILE A 142 6.88 2.22 4.05
CA ILE A 142 6.23 3.49 3.74
C ILE A 142 6.11 4.36 4.99
N GLY A 143 5.80 3.78 6.15
CA GLY A 143 5.75 4.50 7.42
C GLY A 143 7.08 5.15 7.81
N LYS A 144 8.21 4.62 7.35
CA LYS A 144 9.56 5.18 7.56
C LYS A 144 9.95 6.22 6.51
N ILE A 145 9.51 6.04 5.26
CA ILE A 145 9.87 6.89 4.11
C ILE A 145 8.96 8.12 4.03
N LYS A 146 7.65 7.96 4.29
CA LYS A 146 6.67 9.03 4.13
C LYS A 146 6.90 10.14 5.18
N PRO A 147 6.87 11.42 4.78
CA PRO A 147 6.74 12.53 5.72
C PRO A 147 5.51 12.37 6.62
N ALA A 148 5.58 12.90 7.84
CA ALA A 148 4.50 12.77 8.82
C ALA A 148 3.15 13.35 8.33
N HIS A 149 3.19 14.43 7.53
CA HIS A 149 2.00 15.12 7.03
C HIS A 149 1.31 14.41 5.85
N ILE A 150 1.94 13.40 5.24
CA ILE A 150 1.35 12.65 4.12
C ILE A 150 0.55 11.48 4.67
N VAL A 151 -0.72 11.37 4.27
CA VAL A 151 -1.58 10.22 4.60
C VAL A 151 -1.31 9.10 3.60
N TYR A 152 -1.15 7.87 4.09
CA TYR A 152 -0.99 6.69 3.24
C TYR A 152 -2.29 5.89 3.24
N VAL A 153 -2.82 5.62 2.05
CA VAL A 153 -3.98 4.76 1.83
C VAL A 153 -3.55 3.58 0.98
N ASN A 154 -3.68 2.37 1.54
CA ASN A 154 -3.47 1.14 0.80
C ASN A 154 -4.71 0.87 -0.08
N THR A 155 -4.50 0.65 -1.38
CA THR A 155 -5.55 0.33 -2.34
C THR A 155 -5.29 -1.05 -2.94
N PRO A 156 -5.50 -2.13 -2.16
CA PRO A 156 -5.24 -3.49 -2.61
C PRO A 156 -6.06 -3.84 -3.86
N TYR A 157 -5.42 -4.51 -4.82
CA TYR A 157 -6.13 -5.12 -5.94
C TYR A 157 -6.06 -6.64 -5.92
N VAL A 158 -7.14 -7.25 -6.39
CA VAL A 158 -7.24 -8.68 -6.68
C VAL A 158 -7.48 -8.84 -8.17
N ARG A 159 -6.59 -9.57 -8.85
CA ARG A 159 -6.73 -9.89 -10.27
C ARG A 159 -7.05 -11.36 -10.44
N THR A 160 -8.25 -11.63 -10.98
CA THR A 160 -8.76 -12.99 -11.26
C THR A 160 -9.43 -12.98 -12.63
N GLY A 161 -8.85 -13.68 -13.61
CA GLY A 161 -9.37 -13.69 -14.98
C GLY A 161 -10.46 -14.73 -15.22
N LEU A 162 -11.36 -14.43 -16.16
CA LEU A 162 -12.31 -15.37 -16.74
C LEU A 162 -11.77 -15.83 -18.10
N LEU A 163 -11.60 -17.14 -18.26
CA LEU A 163 -11.13 -17.74 -19.50
C LEU A 163 -12.30 -18.35 -20.28
N LEU A 164 -12.40 -18.01 -21.56
CA LEU A 164 -13.31 -18.65 -22.50
C LEU A 164 -12.52 -19.52 -23.49
N SER A 165 -13.08 -20.67 -23.85
CA SER A 165 -12.50 -21.55 -24.88
C SER A 165 -13.60 -22.13 -25.75
N GLU A 166 -13.29 -22.36 -27.02
CA GLU A 166 -14.21 -22.97 -28.00
C GLU A 166 -13.51 -24.11 -28.73
N THR A 167 -14.14 -25.28 -28.73
CA THR A 167 -13.74 -26.47 -29.49
C THR A 167 -14.78 -26.78 -30.55
N ILE A 168 -14.34 -27.06 -31.78
CA ILE A 168 -15.21 -27.53 -32.85
C ILE A 168 -14.74 -28.94 -33.24
N SER A 169 -15.62 -29.93 -33.09
CA SER A 169 -15.39 -31.31 -33.55
C SER A 169 -16.32 -31.64 -34.72
N VAL A 170 -15.85 -32.53 -35.59
CA VAL A 170 -16.68 -33.07 -36.68
C VAL A 170 -16.91 -34.54 -36.42
N ALA A 171 -18.18 -34.94 -36.53
CA ALA A 171 -18.58 -36.34 -36.54
C ALA A 171 -19.18 -36.68 -37.90
N GLN A 172 -18.80 -37.83 -38.44
CA GLN A 172 -19.43 -38.38 -39.63
C GLN A 172 -20.52 -39.36 -39.19
N ARG A 173 -21.71 -39.20 -39.74
CA ARG A 173 -22.83 -40.13 -39.51
C ARG A 173 -22.77 -41.28 -40.51
N ILE A 174 -22.60 -42.49 -40.00
CA ILE A 174 -22.54 -43.72 -40.79
C ILE A 174 -23.86 -44.45 -40.65
N PHE A 175 -24.53 -44.67 -41.78
CA PHE A 175 -25.74 -45.45 -41.82
C PHE A 175 -25.42 -46.94 -41.96
N HIS A 176 -26.06 -47.76 -41.13
CA HIS A 176 -25.81 -49.21 -41.11
C HIS A 176 -26.78 -50.01 -42.01
N TYR A 177 -27.73 -49.35 -42.66
CA TYR A 177 -28.69 -50.02 -43.54
C TYR A 177 -28.02 -50.40 -44.89
N ARG A 178 -28.19 -51.66 -45.28
CA ARG A 178 -27.92 -52.14 -46.65
C ARG A 178 -29.20 -52.79 -47.15
N LEU A 179 -29.65 -52.41 -48.35
CA LEU A 179 -30.89 -52.92 -48.94
C LEU A 179 -30.77 -54.44 -49.11
N GLY A 180 -31.64 -55.20 -48.44
CA GLY A 180 -31.70 -56.67 -48.52
C GLY A 180 -30.89 -57.46 -47.48
N SER A 181 -30.13 -56.83 -46.58
CA SER A 181 -29.27 -57.56 -45.63
C SER A 181 -29.15 -56.95 -44.21
N TRP A 182 -30.08 -56.09 -43.79
CA TRP A 182 -30.00 -55.45 -42.47
C TRP A 182 -30.74 -56.25 -41.39
N GLY A 183 -29.99 -56.75 -40.39
CA GLY A 183 -30.54 -57.42 -39.23
C GLY A 183 -31.17 -56.43 -38.24
N LEU A 184 -32.49 -56.49 -38.09
CA LEU A 184 -33.23 -55.70 -37.10
C LEU A 184 -32.70 -55.98 -35.68
N GLY A 185 -32.31 -54.91 -34.96
CA GLY A 185 -31.92 -54.98 -33.54
C GLY A 185 -30.44 -55.25 -33.23
N LEU A 186 -29.58 -55.47 -34.24
CA LEU A 186 -28.15 -55.73 -34.02
C LEU A 186 -27.29 -54.47 -33.91
N SER A 187 -27.61 -53.43 -34.69
CA SER A 187 -26.94 -52.13 -34.63
C SER A 187 -27.97 -50.99 -34.74
N PRO A 188 -27.73 -49.82 -34.13
CA PRO A 188 -28.56 -48.65 -34.34
C PRO A 188 -28.59 -48.26 -35.82
N PHE A 189 -29.68 -47.60 -36.24
CA PHE A 189 -29.94 -47.23 -37.63
C PHE A 189 -28.80 -46.39 -38.26
N ALA A 190 -28.18 -45.54 -37.46
CA ALA A 190 -26.95 -44.83 -37.77
C ALA A 190 -26.07 -44.79 -36.53
N SER A 191 -24.75 -44.74 -36.73
CA SER A 191 -23.77 -44.39 -35.70
C SER A 191 -23.08 -43.09 -36.07
N GLU A 192 -22.59 -42.38 -35.06
CA GLU A 192 -21.74 -41.20 -35.24
C GLU A 192 -20.31 -41.63 -34.96
N GLN A 193 -19.44 -41.46 -35.95
CA GLN A 193 -18.02 -41.67 -35.82
C GLN A 193 -17.34 -40.30 -35.75
N GLU A 194 -16.77 -39.95 -34.61
CA GLU A 194 -15.97 -38.74 -34.47
C GLU A 194 -14.77 -38.80 -35.41
N GLN A 195 -14.61 -37.79 -36.27
CA GLN A 195 -13.52 -37.68 -37.24
C GLN A 195 -12.37 -36.79 -36.76
N GLY A 196 -12.47 -36.30 -35.52
CA GLY A 196 -11.44 -35.50 -34.86
C GLY A 196 -11.89 -34.06 -34.59
N VAL A 197 -11.02 -33.36 -33.86
CA VAL A 197 -11.19 -31.96 -33.51
C VAL A 197 -10.73 -31.10 -34.69
N VAL A 198 -11.64 -30.28 -35.24
CA VAL A 198 -11.34 -29.32 -36.32
C VAL A 198 -10.63 -28.09 -35.78
N LYS A 199 -10.96 -27.71 -34.55
CA LYS A 199 -10.37 -26.55 -33.88
C LYS A 199 -10.05 -26.86 -32.43
N MET A 200 -8.78 -26.73 -32.08
CA MET A 200 -8.30 -26.85 -30.70
C MET A 200 -8.60 -25.58 -29.90
N PRO A 201 -8.87 -25.69 -28.59
CA PRO A 201 -9.00 -24.55 -27.67
C PRO A 201 -7.84 -23.56 -27.68
N GLU A 202 -6.64 -24.01 -28.06
CA GLU A 202 -5.41 -23.21 -28.09
C GLU A 202 -5.34 -22.27 -29.32
N THR A 203 -6.20 -22.45 -30.33
CA THR A 203 -6.26 -21.58 -31.51
C THR A 203 -7.25 -20.43 -31.29
N PRO A 204 -6.79 -19.17 -31.18
CA PRO A 204 -7.66 -18.03 -30.87
C PRO A 204 -8.70 -17.79 -31.96
N SER A 205 -9.90 -17.39 -31.55
CA SER A 205 -11.07 -17.31 -32.41
C SER A 205 -12.20 -16.48 -31.83
N ILE A 206 -12.23 -16.35 -30.50
CA ILE A 206 -13.25 -15.58 -29.82
C ILE A 206 -13.02 -14.12 -30.15
N GLN A 207 -14.04 -13.51 -30.73
CA GLN A 207 -14.00 -12.11 -31.11
C GLN A 207 -14.11 -11.21 -29.87
N SER A 208 -13.53 -10.01 -29.94
CA SER A 208 -13.57 -9.04 -28.85
C SER A 208 -14.99 -8.72 -28.40
N ALA A 209 -15.96 -8.70 -29.33
CA ALA A 209 -17.37 -8.48 -29.04
C ALA A 209 -17.95 -9.46 -28.00
N LEU A 210 -17.56 -10.75 -28.05
CA LEU A 210 -18.01 -11.73 -27.06
C LEU A 210 -17.33 -11.50 -25.70
N LEU A 211 -16.03 -11.20 -25.70
CA LEU A 211 -15.28 -10.92 -24.47
C LEU A 211 -15.83 -9.69 -23.73
N GLU A 212 -16.13 -8.62 -24.47
CA GLU A 212 -16.77 -7.40 -23.96
C GLU A 212 -18.18 -7.66 -23.44
N ALA A 213 -18.99 -8.43 -24.17
CA ALA A 213 -20.33 -8.80 -23.75
C ALA A 213 -20.33 -9.62 -22.46
N VAL A 214 -19.39 -10.55 -22.30
CA VAL A 214 -19.24 -11.33 -21.07
C VAL A 214 -18.79 -10.45 -19.90
N ALA A 215 -17.85 -9.52 -20.11
CA ALA A 215 -17.46 -8.57 -19.08
C ALA A 215 -18.65 -7.68 -18.63
N GLY A 216 -19.48 -7.25 -19.58
CA GLY A 216 -20.71 -6.51 -19.31
C GLY A 216 -21.76 -7.33 -18.56
N PHE A 217 -21.94 -8.60 -18.94
CA PHE A 217 -22.83 -9.53 -18.23
C PHE A 217 -22.38 -9.70 -16.77
N THR A 218 -21.11 -10.01 -16.53
CA THR A 218 -20.55 -10.16 -15.18
C THR A 218 -20.70 -8.89 -14.35
N SER A 219 -20.54 -7.71 -14.95
CA SER A 219 -20.77 -6.42 -14.27
C SER A 219 -22.20 -6.27 -13.76
N ASN A 220 -23.17 -6.69 -14.56
CA ASN A 220 -24.60 -6.62 -14.21
C ASN A 220 -24.98 -7.67 -13.16
N ASP A 221 -24.35 -8.84 -13.19
CA ASP A 221 -24.64 -9.94 -12.28
C ASP A 221 -24.11 -9.69 -10.86
N VAL A 222 -22.91 -9.12 -10.73
CA VAL A 222 -22.34 -8.72 -9.43
C VAL A 222 -23.24 -7.69 -8.77
N ALA A 223 -23.84 -7.95 -7.60
CA ALA A 223 -24.71 -7.02 -6.90
C ALA A 223 -24.08 -6.42 -5.63
N SER A 224 -23.31 -7.21 -4.89
CA SER A 224 -22.69 -6.79 -3.63
C SER A 224 -21.35 -7.48 -3.39
N ALA A 225 -20.57 -6.96 -2.45
CA ALA A 225 -19.35 -7.62 -1.97
C ALA A 225 -19.53 -8.09 -0.53
N ARG A 226 -18.81 -9.16 -0.15
CA ARG A 226 -18.76 -9.65 1.23
C ARG A 226 -17.32 -9.83 1.67
N ILE A 227 -17.03 -9.34 2.87
CA ILE A 227 -15.70 -9.36 3.49
C ILE A 227 -15.72 -10.30 4.70
N ASN A 228 -14.70 -11.16 4.77
CA ASN A 228 -14.51 -12.15 5.84
C ASN A 228 -15.78 -12.99 6.11
N GLY A 229 -16.53 -13.31 5.06
CA GLY A 229 -17.77 -14.09 5.11
C GLY A 229 -18.96 -13.43 5.80
N THR A 230 -18.81 -12.24 6.41
CA THR A 230 -19.84 -11.67 7.31
C THR A 230 -20.23 -10.23 6.94
N ILE A 231 -19.26 -9.41 6.53
CA ILE A 231 -19.48 -7.98 6.32
C ILE A 231 -19.96 -7.76 4.89
N ALA A 232 -21.23 -7.39 4.72
CA ALA A 232 -21.80 -7.07 3.41
C ALA A 232 -21.56 -5.60 3.04
N VAL A 233 -21.18 -5.37 1.78
CA VAL A 233 -20.96 -4.05 1.18
C VAL A 233 -21.84 -3.96 -0.07
N ALA A 234 -22.91 -3.18 0.01
CA ALA A 234 -23.87 -3.01 -1.09
C ALA A 234 -23.46 -1.92 -2.09
N GLU A 235 -22.77 -0.87 -1.62
CA GLU A 235 -22.33 0.24 -2.45
C GLU A 235 -21.06 -0.14 -3.22
N LEU A 236 -21.24 -0.52 -4.49
CA LEU A 236 -20.16 -0.87 -5.41
C LEU A 236 -20.05 0.15 -6.54
N THR A 237 -18.83 0.58 -6.83
CA THR A 237 -18.50 1.29 -8.07
C THR A 237 -18.01 0.27 -9.09
N LYS A 238 -18.64 0.20 -10.26
CA LYS A 238 -18.26 -0.73 -11.33
C LYS A 238 -17.92 0.03 -12.61
N SER A 239 -16.90 -0.43 -13.30
CA SER A 239 -16.54 0.07 -14.62
C SER A 239 -16.08 -1.08 -15.51
N VAL A 240 -16.55 -1.09 -16.76
CA VAL A 240 -16.09 -2.03 -17.79
C VAL A 240 -15.32 -1.23 -18.83
N SER A 241 -14.09 -1.66 -19.13
CA SER A 241 -13.26 -1.09 -20.19
C SER A 241 -12.77 -2.22 -21.09
N GLY A 242 -13.28 -2.26 -22.33
CA GLY A 242 -13.09 -3.41 -23.22
C GLY A 242 -13.57 -4.71 -22.55
N SER A 243 -12.73 -5.73 -22.51
CA SER A 243 -13.04 -7.03 -21.88
C SER A 243 -12.70 -7.11 -20.40
N THR A 244 -12.38 -6.00 -19.73
CA THR A 244 -12.00 -6.00 -18.31
C THR A 244 -13.04 -5.31 -17.44
N LEU A 245 -13.56 -6.04 -16.46
CA LEU A 245 -14.41 -5.52 -15.39
C LEU A 245 -13.55 -5.08 -14.21
N THR A 246 -13.79 -3.87 -13.72
CA THR A 246 -13.25 -3.37 -12.44
C THR A 246 -14.40 -3.11 -11.48
N VAL A 247 -14.33 -3.69 -10.28
CA VAL A 247 -15.28 -3.43 -9.19
C VAL A 247 -14.51 -2.83 -8.02
N THR A 248 -15.02 -1.76 -7.43
CA THR A 248 -14.36 -1.02 -6.36
C THR A 248 -15.35 -0.69 -5.26
N TYR A 249 -14.91 -0.82 -4.01
CA TYR A 249 -15.70 -0.47 -2.84
C TYR A 249 -14.79 -0.13 -1.66
N THR A 250 -15.34 0.53 -0.66
CA THR A 250 -14.62 0.98 0.54
C THR A 250 -14.95 0.09 1.73
N VAL A 251 -13.93 -0.19 2.53
CA VAL A 251 -14.05 -0.87 3.83
C VAL A 251 -13.44 0.03 4.89
N ALA A 252 -14.22 0.37 5.90
CA ALA A 252 -13.76 1.19 7.03
C ALA A 252 -13.16 0.31 8.14
N GLN A 253 -12.19 0.86 8.87
CA GLN A 253 -11.60 0.20 10.04
C GLN A 253 -12.62 -0.19 11.12
N SER A 254 -13.76 0.50 11.22
CA SER A 254 -14.86 0.13 12.12
C SER A 254 -15.55 -1.19 11.75
N GLN A 255 -15.40 -1.64 10.49
CA GLN A 255 -16.02 -2.86 9.98
C GLN A 255 -15.07 -4.07 10.12
N ALA A 256 -13.79 -3.89 9.81
CA ALA A 256 -12.78 -4.93 9.93
C ALA A 256 -11.41 -4.33 10.23
N SER A 257 -10.63 -4.99 11.09
CA SER A 257 -9.20 -4.69 11.32
C SER A 257 -8.30 -5.27 10.23
N GLU A 258 -8.70 -6.39 9.63
CA GLU A 258 -8.00 -7.07 8.56
C GLU A 258 -9.00 -7.72 7.59
N ILE A 259 -8.68 -7.73 6.31
CA ILE A 259 -9.43 -8.41 5.25
C ILE A 259 -8.68 -9.68 4.90
N THR A 260 -9.24 -10.83 5.22
CA THR A 260 -8.68 -12.16 4.94
C THR A 260 -9.37 -12.84 3.76
N GLN A 261 -10.60 -12.42 3.45
CA GLN A 261 -11.39 -12.95 2.34
C GLN A 261 -12.23 -11.84 1.72
N ALA A 262 -12.22 -11.78 0.39
CA ALA A 262 -13.06 -10.87 -0.39
C ALA A 262 -13.89 -11.66 -1.42
N GLU A 263 -15.20 -11.49 -1.35
CA GLU A 263 -16.18 -12.18 -2.20
C GLU A 263 -17.03 -11.17 -2.96
N LEU A 264 -17.38 -11.50 -4.21
CA LEU A 264 -18.44 -10.81 -4.97
C LEU A 264 -19.66 -11.72 -5.04
N LEU A 265 -20.85 -11.16 -4.91
CA LEU A 265 -22.11 -11.88 -4.84
C LEU A 265 -23.10 -11.36 -5.87
N ASP A 266 -24.00 -12.24 -6.33
CA ASP A 266 -25.14 -11.86 -7.15
C ASP A 266 -26.29 -11.25 -6.31
N ALA A 267 -27.38 -10.87 -6.97
CA ALA A 267 -28.57 -10.32 -6.31
C ALA A 267 -29.30 -11.35 -5.42
N GLY A 268 -29.08 -12.64 -5.65
CA GLY A 268 -29.61 -13.75 -4.84
C GLY A 268 -28.76 -14.09 -3.62
N GLY A 269 -27.57 -13.47 -3.47
CA GLY A 269 -26.62 -13.77 -2.41
C GLY A 269 -25.73 -14.99 -2.69
N ASN A 270 -25.68 -15.49 -3.93
CA ASN A 270 -24.74 -16.53 -4.32
C ASN A 270 -23.34 -15.94 -4.53
N VAL A 271 -22.31 -16.68 -4.14
CA VAL A 271 -20.92 -16.25 -4.27
C VAL A 271 -20.45 -16.47 -5.71
N LEU A 272 -20.14 -15.38 -6.42
CA LEU A 272 -19.60 -15.37 -7.78
C LEU A 272 -18.07 -15.51 -7.80
N THR A 273 -17.39 -14.84 -6.86
CA THR A 273 -15.95 -14.96 -6.68
C THR A 273 -15.63 -15.07 -5.19
N SER A 274 -14.59 -15.83 -4.85
CA SER A 274 -14.04 -15.89 -3.50
C SER A 274 -12.53 -15.89 -3.59
N SER A 275 -11.91 -14.82 -3.07
CA SER A 275 -10.46 -14.64 -3.10
C SER A 275 -9.92 -14.57 -1.68
N ALA A 276 -8.96 -15.44 -1.38
CA ALA A 276 -8.14 -15.34 -0.17
C ALA A 276 -7.13 -14.20 -0.37
N VAL A 277 -7.17 -13.22 0.52
CA VAL A 277 -6.34 -12.01 0.47
C VAL A 277 -5.87 -11.67 1.86
N TYR A 278 -4.85 -10.82 2.00
CA TYR A 278 -4.53 -10.24 3.29
C TYR A 278 -4.32 -8.74 3.15
N VAL A 279 -5.19 -7.97 3.80
CA VAL A 279 -5.08 -6.51 3.82
C VAL A 279 -5.30 -6.00 5.24
N PRO A 280 -4.28 -5.41 5.90
CA PRO A 280 -4.49 -4.72 7.17
C PRO A 280 -5.24 -3.40 6.92
N VAL A 281 -6.30 -3.17 7.69
CA VAL A 281 -7.15 -1.96 7.58
C VAL A 281 -6.76 -0.99 8.68
N SER A 282 -5.94 0.00 8.32
CA SER A 282 -5.50 1.08 9.23
C SER A 282 -6.36 2.35 9.14
N GLY A 283 -7.38 2.36 8.26
CA GLY A 283 -8.25 3.51 7.99
C GLY A 283 -9.36 3.17 7.00
N SER A 284 -9.69 4.09 6.08
CA SER A 284 -10.56 3.80 4.94
C SER A 284 -9.74 3.13 3.84
N THR A 285 -10.00 1.85 3.59
CA THR A 285 -9.30 1.05 2.58
C THR A 285 -10.19 0.86 1.36
N ILE A 286 -9.67 1.15 0.18
CA ILE A 286 -10.38 0.93 -1.08
C ILE A 286 -9.95 -0.44 -1.63
N VAL A 287 -10.90 -1.36 -1.80
CA VAL A 287 -10.64 -2.69 -2.36
C VAL A 287 -11.06 -2.69 -3.83
N LYS A 288 -10.17 -3.19 -4.69
CA LYS A 288 -10.35 -3.22 -6.15
C LYS A 288 -10.29 -4.66 -6.67
N HIS A 289 -11.33 -5.10 -7.37
CA HIS A 289 -11.34 -6.35 -8.13
C HIS A 289 -11.14 -6.04 -9.60
N ILE A 290 -10.19 -6.73 -10.24
CA ILE A 290 -9.90 -6.62 -11.67
C ILE A 290 -10.14 -7.99 -12.30
N ILE A 291 -11.18 -8.08 -13.12
CA ILE A 291 -11.65 -9.32 -13.73
C ILE A 291 -11.51 -9.19 -15.25
N PRO A 292 -10.34 -9.56 -15.82
CA PRO A 292 -10.17 -9.61 -17.27
C PRO A 292 -10.88 -10.83 -17.85
N VAL A 293 -11.61 -10.64 -18.95
CA VAL A 293 -12.16 -11.72 -19.77
C VAL A 293 -11.25 -11.90 -20.99
N SER A 294 -10.70 -13.09 -21.14
CA SER A 294 -9.81 -13.43 -22.25
C SER A 294 -10.09 -14.83 -22.78
N GLU A 295 -9.77 -15.05 -24.05
CA GLU A 295 -9.70 -16.41 -24.58
C GLU A 295 -8.47 -17.11 -23.99
N GLY A 296 -8.65 -18.35 -23.53
CA GLY A 296 -7.56 -19.14 -22.99
C GLY A 296 -8.02 -20.47 -22.44
N VAL A 297 -7.05 -21.34 -22.20
CA VAL A 297 -7.25 -22.62 -21.53
C VAL A 297 -6.48 -22.62 -20.22
N THR A 298 -7.12 -23.14 -19.17
CA THR A 298 -6.37 -23.57 -17.98
C THR A 298 -5.57 -24.81 -18.35
N ALA A 299 -4.25 -24.73 -18.31
CA ALA A 299 -3.43 -25.93 -18.27
C ALA A 299 -3.84 -26.71 -17.02
N ASN A 300 -4.37 -27.93 -17.17
CA ASN A 300 -4.54 -28.84 -16.04
C ASN A 300 -3.14 -29.22 -15.55
N GLY A 301 -2.61 -28.45 -14.61
CA GLY A 301 -1.31 -28.62 -14.00
C GLY A 301 -0.90 -27.34 -13.28
N SER A 302 -0.76 -27.41 -11.96
CA SER A 302 -0.30 -26.34 -11.09
C SER A 302 0.86 -25.55 -11.71
N GLN A 303 0.70 -24.24 -11.87
CA GLN A 303 1.81 -23.32 -12.04
C GLN A 303 1.75 -22.38 -10.84
N SER A 304 2.38 -22.84 -9.77
CA SER A 304 3.14 -21.96 -8.89
C SER A 304 4.25 -21.35 -9.73
N ASP A 305 4.18 -20.04 -9.96
CA ASP A 305 5.30 -19.10 -9.96
C ASP A 305 4.72 -17.69 -9.80
#